data_AF-A0A3B3ZFU0-F1
#
_entry.id   AF-A0A3B3ZFU0-F1
#
_cell.length_a   1.000
_cell.length_b   1.000
_cell.length_c   1.000
_cell.angle_alpha   90.00
_cell.angle_beta   90.00
_cell.angle_gamma   90.00
#
_symmetry.space_group_name_H-M   'P 1'
#
loop_
_entity.id
_entity.type
_entity.pdbx_description
1 polymer ?
#
loop_
_entity_poly.entity_id
_entity_poly.type
_entity_poly.pdbx_seq_one_letter_code
_entity_poly.pdbx_strand_id
1 'polypeptide(L)'
;MRPQKVRLDLNNSNENTRFFVFSYGTVSQCAQIDDLPGKQVSAMINMKGIKGYFKFQQDSPFSVTELTVNLTNLQSKVGPYHVHLFPVPSLRNPLSNPNYPQGPGSTHDRYEIGDLGTKHMSLAGLTEFEGVFEDYNLPLYGQNSIVGRSVVIHELNGARYVFPIIKDKTGKCQKF
;
A
#
# COMPACT_ATOMS: atom_id res chain seq x y z
N MET A 1 -0.60 -1.97 -25.50
CA MET A 1 -2.03 -2.08 -25.89
C MET A 1 -2.21 -1.38 -27.22
N ARG A 2 -2.92 -1.98 -28.19
CA ARG A 2 -3.27 -1.30 -29.46
C ARG A 2 -4.64 -0.65 -29.28
N PRO A 3 -4.83 0.62 -29.66
CA PRO A 3 -6.14 1.26 -29.57
C PRO A 3 -7.12 0.56 -30.54
N GLN A 4 -8.20 0.00 -30.00
CA GLN A 4 -9.32 -0.46 -30.81
C GLN A 4 -10.35 0.66 -30.92
N LYS A 5 -10.72 0.98 -32.16
CA LYS A 5 -11.76 1.97 -32.46
C LYS A 5 -13.11 1.26 -32.34
N VAL A 6 -13.78 1.40 -31.20
CA VAL A 6 -15.12 0.85 -31.00
C VAL A 6 -16.15 1.91 -31.39
N ARG A 7 -17.16 1.51 -32.17
CA ARG A 7 -18.27 2.38 -32.54
C ARG A 7 -19.22 2.48 -31.34
N LEU A 8 -19.48 3.70 -30.87
CA LEU A 8 -20.48 3.96 -29.83
C LEU A 8 -21.87 3.58 -30.35
N ASP A 9 -22.50 2.58 -29.72
CA ASP A 9 -23.90 2.22 -29.95
C ASP A 9 -24.73 2.72 -28.76
N LEU A 10 -25.39 3.86 -28.95
CA LEU A 10 -26.21 4.52 -27.93
C LEU A 10 -27.50 3.74 -27.61
N ASN A 11 -27.87 2.75 -28.43
CA ASN A 11 -29.05 1.91 -28.18
C ASN A 11 -28.76 0.73 -27.23
N ASN A 12 -27.49 0.48 -26.93
CA ASN A 12 -27.03 -0.61 -26.07
C ASN A 12 -26.08 -0.10 -24.96
N SER A 13 -26.04 1.21 -24.74
CA SER A 13 -25.26 1.82 -23.67
C SER A 13 -26.04 1.81 -22.36
N ASN A 14 -25.44 1.24 -21.33
CA ASN A 14 -25.92 1.30 -19.97
C ASN A 14 -25.97 2.78 -19.52
N GLU A 15 -27.03 3.23 -18.84
CA GLU A 15 -27.22 4.67 -18.51
C GLU A 15 -26.09 5.26 -17.63
N ASN A 16 -25.27 4.39 -17.02
CA ASN A 16 -24.12 4.79 -16.20
C ASN A 16 -22.81 4.97 -16.98
N THR A 17 -22.75 4.68 -18.29
CA THR A 17 -21.50 4.81 -19.04
C THR A 17 -21.22 6.27 -19.38
N ARG A 18 -20.07 6.78 -18.92
CA ARG A 18 -19.62 8.15 -19.19
C ARG A 18 -18.58 8.14 -20.31
N PHE A 19 -18.61 9.14 -21.17
CA PHE A 19 -17.63 9.29 -22.25
C PHE A 19 -17.00 10.68 -22.19
N PHE A 20 -15.68 10.72 -22.35
CA PHE A 20 -14.95 11.95 -22.66
C PHE A 20 -15.02 12.17 -24.17
N VAL A 21 -15.51 13.32 -24.60
CA VAL A 21 -15.54 13.70 -26.01
C VAL A 21 -14.58 14.86 -26.21
N PHE A 22 -13.61 14.68 -27.11
CA PHE A 22 -12.64 15.69 -27.49
C PHE A 22 -12.83 16.07 -28.95
N SER A 23 -12.99 17.37 -29.21
CA SER A 23 -13.18 17.90 -30.56
C SER A 23 -12.00 18.79 -30.94
N TYR A 24 -11.42 18.55 -32.11
CA TYR A 24 -10.34 19.35 -32.69
C TYR A 24 -10.64 19.63 -34.17
N GLY A 25 -10.98 20.89 -34.46
CA GLY A 25 -11.50 21.28 -35.78
C GLY A 25 -12.82 20.57 -36.09
N THR A 26 -12.86 19.83 -37.19
CA THR A 26 -14.03 19.03 -37.62
C THR A 26 -14.02 17.59 -37.11
N VAL A 27 -12.97 17.19 -36.38
CA VAL A 27 -12.80 15.81 -35.90
C VAL A 27 -13.18 15.73 -34.43
N SER A 28 -14.08 14.80 -34.11
CA SER A 28 -14.39 14.42 -32.73
C SER A 28 -13.92 12.99 -32.44
N GLN A 29 -13.31 12.82 -31.27
CA GLN A 29 -12.88 11.54 -30.73
C GLN A 29 -13.55 11.33 -29.37
N CYS A 30 -13.79 10.08 -29.01
CA CYS A 30 -14.41 9.73 -27.74
C CYS A 30 -13.60 8.62 -27.05
N ALA A 31 -13.60 8.65 -25.72
CA ALA A 31 -13.07 7.59 -24.88
C ALA A 31 -14.07 7.32 -23.74
N GLN A 32 -14.24 6.05 -23.39
CA GLN A 32 -15.02 5.69 -22.21
C GLN A 32 -14.28 6.13 -20.94
N ILE A 33 -15.02 6.66 -19.99
CA ILE A 33 -14.54 6.99 -18.65
C ILE A 33 -15.01 5.88 -17.72
N ASP A 34 -14.05 5.18 -17.11
CA ASP A 34 -14.31 4.19 -16.08
C ASP A 34 -14.05 4.80 -14.70
N ASP A 35 -15.02 4.66 -13.79
CA ASP A 35 -14.84 5.02 -12.39
C ASP A 35 -13.89 3.99 -11.73
N LEU A 36 -12.75 4.46 -11.24
CA LEU A 36 -11.80 3.65 -10.48
C LEU A 36 -12.07 3.85 -8.99
N PRO A 37 -12.68 2.88 -8.28
CA PRO A 37 -12.90 3.03 -6.85
C PRO A 37 -11.57 2.97 -6.10
N GLY A 38 -11.44 3.83 -5.09
CA GLY A 38 -10.33 3.77 -4.16
C GLY A 38 -10.24 2.41 -3.44
N LYS A 39 -9.02 2.04 -3.04
CA LYS A 39 -8.76 0.82 -2.28
C LYS A 39 -8.45 1.18 -0.84
N GLN A 40 -9.07 0.44 0.08
CA GLN A 40 -8.75 0.49 1.50
C GLN A 40 -8.53 -0.93 2.01
N VAL A 41 -7.36 -1.18 2.59
CA VAL A 41 -6.97 -2.48 3.13
C VAL A 41 -6.37 -2.33 4.52
N SER A 42 -6.39 -3.39 5.31
CA SER A 42 -5.89 -3.36 6.68
C SER A 42 -5.22 -4.67 7.09
N ALA A 43 -4.28 -4.55 8.03
CA ALA A 43 -3.70 -5.66 8.77
C ALA A 43 -4.03 -5.46 10.26
N MET A 44 -4.89 -6.33 10.80
CA MET A 44 -5.32 -6.28 12.21
C MET A 44 -4.30 -6.98 13.12
N ILE A 45 -3.85 -6.31 14.16
CA ILE A 45 -2.78 -6.79 15.03
C ILE A 45 -3.40 -7.31 16.32
N ASN A 46 -3.15 -8.59 16.63
CA ASN A 46 -3.52 -9.20 17.91
C ASN A 46 -2.63 -10.42 18.18
N MET A 47 -1.34 -10.20 18.44
CA MET A 47 -0.39 -11.28 18.74
C MET A 47 0.57 -10.86 19.85
N LYS A 48 0.89 -11.82 20.74
CA LYS A 48 1.83 -11.62 21.86
C LYS A 48 1.52 -10.37 22.70
N GLY A 49 0.24 -10.05 22.85
CA GLY A 49 -0.25 -8.91 23.62
C GLY A 49 -0.27 -7.57 22.87
N ILE A 50 0.43 -7.43 21.74
CA ILE A 50 0.35 -6.23 20.90
C ILE A 50 -1.00 -6.24 20.18
N LYS A 51 -1.72 -5.12 20.27
CA LYS A 51 -3.04 -4.92 19.64
C LYS A 51 -3.06 -3.67 18.81
N GLY A 52 -3.85 -3.66 17.74
CA GLY A 52 -4.03 -2.48 16.90
C GLY A 52 -4.24 -2.82 15.44
N TYR A 53 -3.84 -1.93 14.54
CA TYR A 53 -3.94 -2.14 13.10
C TYR A 53 -2.97 -1.27 12.30
N PHE A 54 -2.74 -1.70 11.06
CA PHE A 54 -2.26 -0.87 9.97
C PHE A 54 -3.40 -0.73 8.95
N LYS A 55 -3.75 0.51 8.57
CA LYS A 55 -4.73 0.82 7.52
C LYS A 55 -3.98 1.47 6.37
N PHE A 56 -4.25 1.02 5.15
CA PHE A 56 -3.70 1.60 3.93
C PHE A 56 -4.86 2.04 3.04
N GLN A 57 -4.81 3.26 2.53
CA GLN A 57 -5.84 3.80 1.64
C GLN A 57 -5.20 4.49 0.44
N GLN A 58 -5.72 4.20 -0.76
CA GLN A 58 -5.24 4.79 -2.00
C GLN A 58 -6.42 5.03 -2.95
N ASP A 59 -6.71 6.30 -3.25
CA ASP A 59 -7.89 6.70 -4.01
C ASP A 59 -7.83 6.29 -5.49
N SER A 60 -6.63 6.13 -6.04
CA SER A 60 -6.41 5.63 -7.40
C SER A 60 -5.00 5.05 -7.55
N PRO A 61 -4.68 4.31 -8.63
CA PRO A 61 -3.32 3.84 -8.92
C PRO A 61 -2.25 4.95 -9.01
N PHE A 62 -2.66 6.21 -9.17
CA PHE A 62 -1.77 7.37 -9.33
C PHE A 62 -1.70 8.25 -8.08
N SER A 63 -2.53 7.96 -7.07
CA SER A 63 -2.57 8.72 -5.83
C SER A 63 -1.54 8.21 -4.84
N VAL A 64 -1.15 9.04 -3.87
CA VAL A 64 -0.36 8.60 -2.71
C VAL A 64 -1.14 7.60 -1.87
N THR A 65 -0.42 6.74 -1.14
CA THR A 65 -1.06 5.84 -0.17
C THR A 65 -1.01 6.45 1.21
N GLU A 66 -2.17 6.66 1.84
CA GLU A 66 -2.27 7.01 3.24
C GLU A 66 -2.08 5.75 4.10
N LEU A 67 -1.09 5.79 4.99
CA LEU A 67 -0.82 4.80 6.00
C LEU A 67 -1.29 5.33 7.37
N THR A 68 -2.27 4.68 7.98
CA THR A 68 -2.64 4.88 9.39
C THR A 68 -2.12 3.73 10.23
N VAL A 69 -1.42 4.02 11.31
CA VAL A 69 -0.93 3.03 12.27
C VAL A 69 -1.53 3.34 13.63
N ASN A 70 -2.09 2.33 14.29
CA ASN A 70 -2.49 2.42 15.69
C ASN A 70 -2.06 1.13 16.37
N LEU A 71 -1.17 1.20 17.35
CA LEU A 71 -0.61 0.06 18.06
C LEU A 71 -0.54 0.35 19.55
N THR A 72 -0.86 -0.66 20.35
CA THR A 72 -0.86 -0.59 21.81
C THR A 72 -0.08 -1.76 22.38
N ASN A 73 0.39 -1.58 23.62
CA ASN A 73 1.10 -2.60 24.39
C ASN A 73 2.40 -3.11 23.71
N LEU A 74 3.17 -2.19 23.14
CA LEU A 74 4.49 -2.44 22.54
C LEU A 74 5.58 -2.74 23.58
N GLN A 75 5.40 -2.23 24.80
CA GLN A 75 6.30 -2.44 25.96
C GLN A 75 7.78 -2.09 25.68
N SER A 76 8.05 -1.18 24.74
CA SER A 76 9.40 -0.81 24.31
C SER A 76 10.23 -2.00 23.79
N LYS A 77 9.59 -3.09 23.36
CA LYS A 77 10.25 -4.34 22.93
C LYS A 77 10.47 -4.44 21.42
N VAL A 78 9.84 -3.58 20.64
CA VAL A 78 9.87 -3.60 19.17
C VAL A 78 10.56 -2.38 18.59
N GLY A 79 10.95 -2.43 17.31
CA GLY A 79 11.52 -1.28 16.61
C GLY A 79 11.16 -1.26 15.13
N PRO A 80 11.94 -1.91 14.25
CA PRO A 80 11.67 -1.93 12.81
C PRO A 80 10.36 -2.63 12.47
N TYR A 81 9.63 -2.12 11.47
CA TYR A 81 8.46 -2.79 10.91
C TYR A 81 8.36 -2.54 9.40
N HIS A 82 7.89 -3.54 8.68
CA HIS A 82 7.80 -3.48 7.22
C HIS A 82 6.77 -4.46 6.65
N VAL A 83 6.39 -4.26 5.39
CA VAL A 83 5.59 -5.21 4.62
C VAL A 83 6.51 -6.26 4.00
N HIS A 84 6.23 -7.54 4.24
CA HIS A 84 7.01 -8.67 3.73
C HIS A 84 6.16 -9.59 2.84
N LEU A 85 6.80 -10.23 1.85
CA LEU A 85 6.23 -11.32 1.04
C LEU A 85 6.32 -12.65 1.82
N PHE A 86 5.22 -13.35 2.09
CA PHE A 86 5.26 -14.66 2.77
C PHE A 86 5.62 -15.83 1.83
N PRO A 87 6.32 -16.90 2.26
CA PRO A 87 7.40 -16.96 3.26
C PRO A 87 8.71 -17.56 2.67
N VAL A 88 9.73 -16.74 2.42
CA VAL A 88 11.15 -17.16 2.37
C VAL A 88 12.01 -15.91 2.63
N PRO A 89 13.24 -16.05 3.16
CA PRO A 89 14.03 -14.92 3.65
C PRO A 89 14.32 -13.95 2.52
N SER A 90 14.08 -12.67 2.78
CA SER A 90 14.60 -11.56 1.99
C SER A 90 16.12 -11.77 1.85
N LEU A 91 16.56 -12.23 0.68
CA LEU A 91 17.97 -12.48 0.32
C LEU A 91 18.83 -11.21 0.25
N ARG A 92 18.22 -10.04 0.43
CA ARG A 92 18.91 -8.75 0.48
C ARG A 92 18.58 -8.12 1.81
N ASN A 93 19.55 -8.09 2.71
CA ASN A 93 19.50 -7.22 3.86
C ASN A 93 19.78 -5.81 3.32
N PRO A 94 18.81 -4.87 3.26
CA PRO A 94 19.07 -3.53 2.72
C PRO A 94 20.17 -2.80 3.51
N LEU A 95 20.33 -3.18 4.77
CA LEU A 95 21.38 -2.75 5.70
C LEU A 95 22.81 -3.08 5.26
N SER A 96 23.03 -3.93 4.25
CA SER A 96 24.38 -4.15 3.71
C SER A 96 24.79 -3.09 2.67
N ASN A 97 23.86 -2.24 2.23
CA ASN A 97 24.17 -1.13 1.34
C ASN A 97 24.45 0.13 2.18
N PRO A 98 25.69 0.65 2.20
CA PRO A 98 26.04 1.84 2.99
C PRO A 98 25.29 3.10 2.53
N ASN A 99 24.72 3.10 1.32
CA ASN A 99 23.92 4.22 0.79
C ASN A 99 22.43 4.09 1.11
N TYR A 100 22.00 3.02 1.78
CA TYR A 100 20.59 2.88 2.19
C TYR A 100 20.28 3.88 3.32
N PRO A 101 19.18 4.63 3.23
CA PRO A 101 18.80 5.57 4.29
C PRO A 101 18.64 4.86 5.64
N GLN A 102 19.16 5.45 6.72
CA GLN A 102 19.11 4.85 8.07
C GLN A 102 17.92 5.36 8.91
N GLY A 103 17.09 6.21 8.32
CA GLY A 103 15.92 6.80 8.97
C GLY A 103 15.19 7.74 8.00
N PRO A 104 14.16 8.45 8.49
CA PRO A 104 13.32 9.30 7.67
C PRO A 104 14.10 10.47 7.03
N GLY A 105 13.56 11.03 5.95
CA GLY A 105 14.07 12.27 5.33
C GLY A 105 14.72 12.10 3.95
N SER A 106 14.93 10.87 3.48
CA SER A 106 15.23 10.61 2.07
C SER A 106 13.96 10.52 1.21
N THR A 107 14.11 10.50 -0.12
CA THR A 107 12.99 10.29 -1.05
C THR A 107 12.51 8.83 -0.99
N HIS A 108 11.20 8.59 -1.10
CA HIS A 108 10.60 7.26 -0.83
C HIS A 108 11.03 6.16 -1.81
N ASP A 109 11.56 6.52 -2.97
CA ASP A 109 12.15 5.63 -3.97
C ASP A 109 13.50 5.03 -3.52
N ARG A 110 14.16 5.63 -2.52
CA ARG A 110 15.42 5.11 -1.97
C ARG A 110 15.25 4.01 -0.93
N TYR A 111 14.02 3.78 -0.48
CA TYR A 111 13.68 2.72 0.46
C TYR A 111 13.05 1.54 -0.28
N GLU A 112 13.14 0.36 0.32
CA GLU A 112 12.31 -0.75 -0.10
C GLU A 112 10.83 -0.37 0.05
N ILE A 113 9.99 -0.78 -0.91
CA ILE A 113 8.54 -0.50 -0.94
C ILE A 113 7.91 -0.77 0.44
N GLY A 114 8.26 -1.91 1.05
CA GLY A 114 7.71 -2.35 2.31
C GLY A 114 8.34 -1.74 3.56
N ASP A 115 9.47 -1.03 3.48
CA ASP A 115 10.20 -0.54 4.66
C ASP A 115 9.51 0.67 5.32
N LEU A 116 8.50 0.39 6.14
CA LEU A 116 7.65 1.41 6.74
C LEU A 116 8.37 2.14 7.89
N GLY A 117 9.07 1.40 8.74
CA GLY A 117 9.71 1.96 9.93
C GLY A 117 10.84 2.93 9.62
N THR A 118 11.67 2.61 8.62
CA THR A 118 12.76 3.52 8.23
C THR A 118 12.24 4.75 7.49
N LYS A 119 11.17 4.61 6.69
CA LYS A 119 10.52 5.73 5.99
C LYS A 119 9.84 6.71 6.93
N HIS A 120 9.03 6.20 7.86
CA HIS A 120 8.06 6.99 8.61
C HIS A 120 8.52 7.27 10.04
N MET A 121 8.86 6.23 10.81
CA MET A 121 9.41 6.32 12.17
C MET A 121 9.68 4.91 12.73
N SER A 122 10.64 4.75 13.65
CA SER A 122 10.85 3.49 14.38
C SER A 122 9.89 3.36 15.58
N LEU A 123 9.47 2.13 15.91
CA LEU A 123 8.71 1.84 17.14
C LEU A 123 9.58 1.71 18.39
N ALA A 124 10.90 1.89 18.27
CA ALA A 124 11.86 1.68 19.34
C ALA A 124 11.57 2.60 20.53
N GLY A 125 11.54 2.01 21.73
CA GLY A 125 11.29 2.74 22.97
C GLY A 125 9.81 3.03 23.26
N LEU A 126 8.89 2.82 22.31
CA LEU A 126 7.48 3.17 22.47
C LEU A 126 6.69 2.08 23.19
N THR A 127 5.68 2.49 23.98
CA THR A 127 4.69 1.61 24.62
C THR A 127 3.39 1.54 23.82
N GLU A 128 3.08 2.61 23.09
CA GLU A 128 1.96 2.77 22.17
C GLU A 128 2.38 3.69 21.03
N PHE A 129 1.68 3.61 19.90
CA PHE A 129 1.98 4.43 18.73
C PHE A 129 0.72 4.68 17.92
N GLU A 130 0.49 5.94 17.57
CA GLU A 130 -0.53 6.35 16.62
C GLU A 130 0.08 7.35 15.64
N GLY A 131 -0.18 7.16 14.35
CA GLY A 131 0.36 8.03 13.32
C GLY A 131 -0.35 7.87 11.98
N VAL A 132 -0.34 8.95 11.19
CA VAL A 132 -0.83 8.99 9.82
C VAL A 132 0.28 9.53 8.94
N PHE A 133 0.57 8.81 7.85
CA PHE A 133 1.65 9.12 6.92
C PHE A 133 1.18 9.01 5.48
N GLU A 134 1.76 9.81 4.60
CA GLU A 134 1.66 9.59 3.16
C GLU A 134 2.86 8.79 2.67
N ASP A 135 2.62 7.81 1.80
CA ASP A 135 3.67 7.02 1.19
C ASP A 135 3.54 7.01 -0.35
N TYR A 136 4.52 7.65 -0.99
CA TYR A 136 4.62 7.77 -2.45
C TYR A 136 5.07 6.47 -3.13
N ASN A 137 5.54 5.46 -2.38
CA ASN A 137 6.10 4.23 -2.92
C ASN A 137 5.54 2.98 -2.22
N LEU A 138 4.23 2.97 -1.93
CA LEU A 138 3.54 1.86 -1.25
C LEU A 138 2.22 1.48 -1.96
N PRO A 139 2.28 0.98 -3.21
CA PRO A 139 1.10 0.84 -4.05
C PRO A 139 0.09 -0.22 -3.53
N LEU A 140 -1.20 0.06 -3.68
CA LEU A 140 -2.31 -0.90 -3.51
C LEU A 140 -2.79 -1.51 -4.85
N TYR A 141 -2.27 -1.01 -5.98
CA TYR A 141 -2.57 -1.47 -7.33
C TYR A 141 -1.33 -1.97 -8.06
N GLY A 142 -1.54 -2.69 -9.15
CA GLY A 142 -0.48 -3.19 -10.01
C GLY A 142 0.34 -4.34 -9.40
N GLN A 143 1.41 -4.72 -10.09
CA GLN A 143 2.20 -5.92 -9.78
C GLN A 143 2.94 -5.82 -8.43
N ASN A 144 3.30 -4.61 -8.00
CA ASN A 144 4.01 -4.38 -6.75
C ASN A 144 3.07 -4.16 -5.55
N SER A 145 1.76 -4.38 -5.73
CA SER A 145 0.76 -4.16 -4.69
C SER A 145 1.12 -4.88 -3.38
N ILE A 146 0.91 -4.18 -2.26
CA ILE A 146 1.06 -4.75 -0.90
C ILE A 146 -0.18 -5.53 -0.44
N VAL A 147 -1.29 -5.47 -1.18
CA VAL A 147 -2.48 -6.25 -0.87
C VAL A 147 -2.15 -7.74 -0.94
N GLY A 148 -2.55 -8.51 0.07
CA GLY A 148 -2.22 -9.94 0.17
C GLY A 148 -0.83 -10.23 0.73
N ARG A 149 0.01 -9.21 0.98
CA ARG A 149 1.26 -9.33 1.73
C ARG A 149 1.00 -9.18 3.23
N SER A 150 2.02 -9.28 4.07
CA SER A 150 1.86 -9.20 5.52
C SER A 150 2.77 -8.17 6.14
N VAL A 151 2.34 -7.64 7.29
CA VAL A 151 3.17 -6.74 8.09
C VAL A 151 4.03 -7.57 9.05
N VAL A 152 5.30 -7.19 9.18
CA VAL A 152 6.27 -7.76 10.12
C VAL A 152 6.71 -6.65 11.06
N ILE A 153 6.74 -6.92 12.37
CA ILE A 153 7.38 -6.05 13.36
C ILE A 153 8.51 -6.84 14.02
N HIS A 154 9.68 -6.23 14.13
CA HIS A 154 10.85 -6.81 14.75
C HIS A 154 10.91 -6.44 16.21
N GLU A 155 11.20 -7.44 17.05
CA GLU A 155 11.68 -7.22 18.40
C GLU A 155 13.11 -6.67 18.35
N LEU A 156 13.48 -5.85 19.35
CA LEU A 156 14.83 -5.30 19.49
C LEU A 156 15.88 -6.39 19.78
N ASN A 157 15.45 -7.56 20.29
CA ASN A 157 16.31 -8.73 20.53
C ASN A 157 16.56 -9.59 19.26
N GLY A 158 16.01 -9.20 18.10
CA GLY A 158 16.17 -9.90 16.83
C GLY A 158 15.06 -10.89 16.48
N ALA A 159 14.13 -11.19 17.39
CA ALA A 159 12.95 -11.99 17.06
C ALA A 159 11.99 -11.22 16.15
N ARG A 160 11.16 -11.94 15.38
CA ARG A 160 10.21 -11.36 14.42
C ARG A 160 8.79 -11.73 14.80
N TYR A 161 7.90 -10.74 14.77
CA TYR A 161 6.47 -10.95 14.79
C TYR A 161 5.94 -10.86 13.38
N VAL A 162 5.27 -11.92 12.96
CA VAL A 162 4.61 -11.94 11.67
C VAL A 162 3.12 -11.80 11.88
N PHE A 163 2.57 -10.70 11.39
CA PHE A 163 1.18 -10.32 11.60
C PHE A 163 0.32 -10.67 10.39
N PRO A 164 -1.02 -10.59 10.49
CA PRO A 164 -1.87 -11.09 9.43
C PRO A 164 -1.73 -10.32 8.12
N ILE A 165 -2.21 -11.01 7.09
CA ILE A 165 -2.25 -10.55 5.71
C ILE A 165 -3.07 -9.25 5.62
N ILE A 166 -2.56 -8.33 4.82
CA ILE A 166 -3.21 -7.07 4.43
C ILE A 166 -4.39 -7.42 3.53
N LYS A 167 -5.61 -7.22 4.03
CA LYS A 167 -6.85 -7.57 3.35
C LYS A 167 -7.78 -6.38 3.22
N ASP A 168 -8.56 -6.38 2.15
CA ASP A 168 -9.71 -5.49 1.98
C ASP A 168 -10.76 -5.78 3.07
N LYS A 169 -11.46 -4.73 3.52
CA LYS A 169 -12.61 -4.82 4.43
C LYS A 169 -13.67 -5.82 3.96
N THR A 170 -13.79 -6.02 2.65
CA THR A 170 -14.77 -6.93 2.05
C THR A 170 -14.37 -8.41 2.09
N GLY A 171 -13.13 -8.75 2.49
CA GLY A 171 -12.63 -10.13 2.54
C GLY A 171 -12.56 -10.85 1.18
N LYS A 172 -12.90 -10.16 0.08
CA LYS A 172 -12.85 -10.71 -1.28
C LYS A 172 -11.43 -10.61 -1.83
N CYS A 173 -10.93 -11.71 -2.37
CA CYS A 173 -9.75 -11.69 -3.23
C CYS A 173 -10.04 -10.79 -4.43
N GLN A 174 -9.36 -9.66 -4.53
CA GLN A 174 -9.44 -8.80 -5.71
C GLN A 174 -8.80 -9.57 -6.88
N LYS A 175 -9.61 -9.92 -7.89
CA LYS A 175 -9.09 -10.47 -9.16
C LYS A 175 -8.35 -9.35 -9.89
N PHE A 176 -7.11 -9.65 -10.28
CA PHE A 176 -6.32 -8.82 -11.19
C PHE A 176 -6.71 -9.10 -12.64
#